data_AF-A0A285LSB7-F1
#
_entry.id   AF-A0A285LSB7-F1
#
_cell.length_a   1.000
_cell.length_b   1.000
_cell.length_c   1.000
_cell.angle_alpha   90.00
_cell.angle_beta   90.00
_cell.angle_gamma   90.00
#
_symmetry.space_group_name_H-M   'P 1'
#
loop_
_entity.id
_entity.type
_entity.pdbx_description
1 polymer ?
#
loop_
_entity_poly.entity_id
_entity_poly.type
_entity_poly.pdbx_seq_one_letter_code
_entity_poly.pdbx_strand_id
1 'polypeptide(L)'
;MFKKLLAAAGVGGAEVETELFTPGVQPGGVVEGVVRLRGGKVGQDIAQVAVEFVTRAEQEYEDHEGLRDIAFGRTGVHGPLHLPPGAVLDFRFAARAPMETPITFYNGRHLPGTVVSLRTIVEIHGAVDAADTDPIGVGALPAQHVLLAAVERLGFHLRSADVESGRVHNTPQTLPFYQEIEFAGSPHYPRLNQLEVTFVATETGMSVVLEADKRGGWISEGRDVFDALWVDYQRLEGVDWAGELHHRLARLAG
;
A
#
# COMPACT_ATOMS: atom_id res chain seq x y z
N MET A 1 -8.81 26.50 33.01
CA MET A 1 -9.19 26.64 31.59
C MET A 1 -7.99 26.73 30.67
N PHE A 2 -7.02 27.64 30.90
CA PHE A 2 -5.87 27.85 30.00
C PHE A 2 -5.09 26.57 29.62
N LYS A 3 -4.73 25.70 30.58
CA LYS A 3 -4.05 24.42 30.30
C LYS A 3 -4.88 23.47 29.42
N LYS A 4 -6.21 23.48 29.55
CA LYS A 4 -7.11 22.68 28.70
C LYS A 4 -7.16 23.22 27.27
N LEU A 5 -7.16 24.54 27.10
CA LEU A 5 -7.11 25.18 25.78
C LEU A 5 -5.78 24.91 25.06
N LEU A 6 -4.66 24.96 25.78
CA LEU A 6 -3.35 24.59 25.21
C LEU A 6 -3.28 23.11 24.83
N ALA A 7 -3.75 22.21 25.70
CA ALA A 7 -3.80 20.79 25.40
C ALA A 7 -4.74 20.48 24.22
N ALA A 8 -5.88 21.18 24.12
CA ALA A 8 -6.78 21.08 22.98
C ALA A 8 -6.11 21.53 21.67
N ALA A 9 -5.18 22.48 21.74
CA ALA A 9 -4.35 22.91 20.61
C ALA A 9 -3.10 22.03 20.38
N GLY A 10 -3.00 20.85 21.03
CA GLY A 10 -1.89 19.91 20.89
C GLY A 10 -0.70 20.13 21.84
N VAL A 11 -0.68 21.23 22.62
CA VAL A 11 0.43 21.53 23.53
C VAL A 11 0.26 20.83 24.87
N GLY A 12 1.03 19.76 25.09
CA GLY A 12 0.99 18.97 26.34
C GLY A 12 -0.30 18.18 26.52
N GLY A 13 -0.94 17.81 25.40
CA GLY A 13 -2.02 16.82 25.32
C GLY A 13 -1.49 15.38 25.38
N ALA A 14 -2.33 14.43 25.01
CA ALA A 14 -2.00 13.02 25.00
C ALA A 14 -0.93 12.73 23.93
N GLU A 15 -0.02 11.84 24.26
CA GLU A 15 1.01 11.33 23.35
C GLU A 15 0.68 9.87 23.04
N VAL A 16 1.04 9.43 21.83
CA VAL A 16 0.86 8.06 21.36
C VAL A 16 2.16 7.56 20.76
N GLU A 17 2.47 6.30 21.03
CA GLU A 17 3.61 5.57 20.49
C GLU A 17 3.16 4.15 20.15
N THR A 18 3.63 3.61 19.04
CA THR A 18 3.27 2.28 18.55
C THR A 18 4.52 1.42 18.53
N GLU A 19 4.43 0.22 19.12
CA GLU A 19 5.48 -0.78 19.05
C GLU A 19 4.98 -1.98 18.23
N LEU A 20 5.58 -2.20 17.06
CA LEU A 20 5.27 -3.32 16.18
C LEU A 20 6.04 -4.57 16.60
N PHE A 21 5.38 -5.73 16.65
CA PHE A 21 6.05 -7.01 16.97
C PHE A 21 6.83 -7.59 15.78
N THR A 22 6.44 -7.23 14.57
CA THR A 22 7.10 -7.62 13.33
C THR A 22 7.28 -6.42 12.41
N PRO A 23 8.43 -6.25 11.76
CA PRO A 23 8.69 -5.10 10.90
C PRO A 23 8.02 -5.18 9.53
N GLY A 24 7.30 -6.27 9.22
CA GLY A 24 6.64 -6.41 7.92
C GLY A 24 5.68 -7.59 7.81
N VAL A 25 4.89 -7.59 6.74
CA VAL A 25 3.85 -8.55 6.41
C VAL A 25 3.83 -8.83 4.90
N GLN A 26 2.99 -9.76 4.45
CA GLN A 26 2.57 -9.84 3.05
C GLN A 26 1.13 -9.29 2.93
N PRO A 27 0.65 -8.96 1.72
CA PRO A 27 -0.77 -8.68 1.53
C PRO A 27 -1.65 -9.81 2.10
N GLY A 28 -2.69 -9.45 2.85
CA GLY A 28 -3.51 -10.42 3.60
C GLY A 28 -2.95 -10.85 4.96
N GLY A 29 -1.70 -10.51 5.27
CA GLY A 29 -1.05 -10.78 6.56
C GLY A 29 -1.56 -9.87 7.68
N VAL A 30 -1.16 -10.17 8.91
CA VAL A 30 -1.57 -9.44 10.11
C VAL A 30 -0.37 -8.74 10.72
N VAL A 31 -0.48 -7.42 10.93
CA VAL A 31 0.45 -6.63 11.75
C VAL A 31 -0.05 -6.64 13.18
N GLU A 32 0.80 -7.05 14.11
CA GLU A 32 0.50 -7.06 15.54
C GLU A 32 1.43 -6.10 16.28
N GLY A 33 0.94 -5.52 17.37
CA GLY A 33 1.72 -4.60 18.18
C GLY A 33 0.98 -4.10 19.42
N VAL A 34 1.56 -3.07 20.03
CA VAL A 34 1.01 -2.34 21.18
C VAL A 34 0.94 -0.86 20.84
N VAL A 35 -0.21 -0.25 21.06
CA VAL A 35 -0.37 1.20 21.13
C VAL A 35 -0.23 1.63 22.59
N ARG A 36 0.72 2.50 22.88
CA ARG A 36 0.94 3.11 24.18
C ARG A 36 0.42 4.54 24.17
N LEU A 37 -0.58 4.84 24.99
CA LEU A 37 -1.08 6.18 25.23
C LEU A 37 -0.51 6.74 26.52
N ARG A 38 -0.04 7.99 26.48
CA ARG A 38 0.37 8.76 27.65
C ARG A 38 -0.49 10.01 27.79
N GLY A 39 -1.18 10.13 28.93
CA GLY A 39 -1.97 11.31 29.26
C GLY A 39 -1.10 12.54 29.44
N GLY A 40 -1.54 13.67 28.90
CA GLY A 40 -0.86 14.95 29.02
C GLY A 40 -1.00 15.60 30.40
N LYS A 41 -0.97 16.95 30.42
CA LYS A 41 -1.05 17.75 31.66
C LYS A 41 -2.46 17.83 32.25
N VAL A 42 -3.48 17.44 31.50
CA VAL A 42 -4.90 17.45 31.88
C VAL A 42 -5.55 16.14 31.41
N GLY A 43 -6.66 15.75 32.05
CA GLY A 43 -7.42 14.58 31.60
C GLY A 43 -8.11 14.87 30.27
N GLN A 44 -8.17 13.86 29.40
CA GLN A 44 -8.73 13.95 28.06
C GLN A 44 -9.70 12.79 27.81
N ASP A 45 -10.81 13.08 27.13
CA ASP A 45 -11.76 12.07 26.71
C ASP A 45 -11.37 11.59 25.31
N ILE A 46 -10.98 10.33 25.21
CA ILE A 46 -10.58 9.67 23.97
C ILE A 46 -11.83 9.02 23.37
N ALA A 47 -12.21 9.43 22.17
CA ALA A 47 -13.33 8.86 21.44
C ALA A 47 -12.98 7.49 20.87
N GLN A 48 -11.82 7.38 20.23
CA GLN A 48 -11.35 6.14 19.61
C GLN A 48 -9.83 6.09 19.54
N VAL A 49 -9.29 4.88 19.72
CA VAL A 49 -7.94 4.51 19.30
C VAL A 49 -8.09 3.57 18.10
N ALA A 50 -7.45 3.88 16.99
CA ALA A 50 -7.47 3.06 15.78
C ALA A 50 -6.07 2.99 15.16
N VAL A 51 -5.86 1.95 14.36
CA VAL A 51 -4.70 1.84 13.47
C VAL A 51 -5.20 1.72 12.04
N GLU A 52 -4.44 2.23 11.08
CA GLU A 52 -4.72 2.10 9.65
C GLU A 52 -3.42 2.01 8.87
N PHE A 53 -3.49 1.46 7.66
CA PHE A 53 -2.37 1.47 6.74
C PHE A 53 -2.38 2.76 5.94
N VAL A 54 -1.20 3.23 5.55
CA VAL A 54 -1.02 4.43 4.74
C VAL A 54 -0.01 4.13 3.64
N THR A 55 -0.36 4.50 2.41
CA THR A 55 0.56 4.53 1.27
C THR A 55 0.57 5.93 0.69
N ARG A 56 1.56 6.23 -0.14
CA ARG A 56 1.62 7.48 -0.89
C ARG A 56 1.29 7.18 -2.34
N ALA A 57 0.26 7.82 -2.86
CA ALA A 57 -0.19 7.66 -4.22
C ALA A 57 0.00 8.95 -5.04
N GLU A 58 0.31 8.80 -6.31
CA GLU A 58 0.25 9.86 -7.31
C GLU A 58 -1.23 10.17 -7.61
N GLN A 59 -1.53 11.46 -7.69
CA GLN A 59 -2.85 11.97 -8.00
C GLN A 59 -2.70 13.07 -9.06
N GLU A 60 -3.30 12.85 -10.22
CA GLU A 60 -3.44 13.87 -11.26
C GLU A 60 -4.46 14.94 -10.84
N TYR A 61 -4.08 16.21 -11.00
CA TYR A 61 -4.96 17.38 -11.00
C TYR A 61 -4.89 18.04 -12.37
N GLU A 62 -5.90 18.87 -12.73
CA GLU A 62 -6.04 19.49 -14.07
C GLU A 62 -4.77 20.16 -14.62
N ASP A 63 -3.88 20.65 -13.74
CA ASP A 63 -2.64 21.34 -14.11
C ASP A 63 -1.35 20.75 -13.50
N HIS A 64 -1.42 19.68 -12.68
CA HIS A 64 -0.24 19.09 -12.02
C HIS A 64 -0.47 17.69 -11.44
N GLU A 65 0.58 16.88 -11.36
CA GLU A 65 0.63 15.66 -10.56
C GLU A 65 1.16 15.98 -9.15
N GLY A 66 0.59 15.32 -8.14
CA GLY A 66 1.03 15.46 -6.75
C GLY A 66 0.95 14.15 -5.98
N LEU A 67 1.85 13.98 -5.01
CA LEU A 67 1.83 12.83 -4.11
C LEU A 67 0.91 13.10 -2.92
N ARG A 68 0.03 12.14 -2.60
CA ARG A 68 -0.88 12.21 -1.46
C ARG A 68 -0.85 10.93 -0.65
N ASP A 69 -0.87 11.08 0.67
CA ASP A 69 -1.03 9.95 1.58
C ASP A 69 -2.50 9.47 1.56
N ILE A 70 -2.71 8.18 1.26
CA ILE A 70 -4.01 7.52 1.27
C ILE A 70 -4.05 6.49 2.40
N ALA A 71 -5.04 6.65 3.28
CA ALA A 71 -5.35 5.70 4.35
C ALA A 71 -6.21 4.54 3.85
N PHE A 72 -5.95 3.33 4.35
CA PHE A 72 -6.73 2.13 4.03
C PHE A 72 -6.66 1.10 5.17
N GLY A 73 -7.58 0.13 5.17
CA GLY A 73 -7.53 -1.00 6.13
C GLY A 73 -7.65 -0.62 7.60
N ARG A 74 -8.43 0.41 7.93
CA ARG A 74 -8.60 0.90 9.32
C ARG A 74 -9.18 -0.19 10.25
N THR A 75 -8.54 -0.37 11.40
CA THR A 75 -8.92 -1.30 12.47
C THR A 75 -9.08 -0.53 13.79
N GLY A 76 -10.23 -0.68 14.45
CA GLY A 76 -10.45 -0.13 15.79
C GLY A 76 -9.66 -0.92 16.84
N VAL A 77 -8.96 -0.20 17.72
CA VAL A 77 -8.13 -0.81 18.78
C VAL A 77 -8.84 -0.72 20.13
N HIS A 78 -9.32 0.46 20.51
CA HIS A 78 -10.01 0.68 21.78
C HIS A 78 -10.88 1.96 21.72
N GLY A 79 -11.68 2.17 22.76
CA GLY A 79 -12.43 3.40 23.01
C GLY A 79 -13.94 3.18 23.01
N PRO A 80 -14.71 4.15 23.54
CA PRO A 80 -14.24 5.40 24.18
C PRO A 80 -13.62 5.17 25.57
N LEU A 81 -12.77 6.09 26.04
CA LEU A 81 -12.23 6.07 27.41
C LEU A 81 -11.88 7.48 27.93
N HIS A 82 -11.77 7.63 29.25
CA HIS A 82 -11.14 8.80 29.86
C HIS A 82 -9.66 8.51 30.15
N LEU A 83 -8.76 9.33 29.62
CA LEU A 83 -7.32 9.26 29.86
C LEU A 83 -6.92 10.27 30.94
N PRO A 84 -6.58 9.85 32.17
CA PRO A 84 -6.18 10.76 33.24
C PRO A 84 -4.83 11.45 32.94
N PRO A 85 -4.54 12.62 33.55
CA PRO A 85 -3.25 13.28 33.40
C PRO A 85 -2.08 12.36 33.80
N GLY A 86 -1.06 12.26 32.95
CA GLY A 86 0.15 11.46 33.19
C GLY A 86 -0.04 9.93 33.21
N ALA A 87 -1.25 9.42 33.03
CA ALA A 87 -1.50 7.97 32.98
C ALA A 87 -0.86 7.36 31.73
N VAL A 88 -0.44 6.10 31.83
CA VAL A 88 0.06 5.31 30.70
C VAL A 88 -0.85 4.10 30.52
N LEU A 89 -1.39 3.92 29.33
CA LEU A 89 -2.28 2.81 28.97
C LEU A 89 -1.75 2.13 27.71
N ASP A 90 -1.64 0.80 27.74
CA ASP A 90 -1.16 -0.01 26.63
C ASP A 90 -2.31 -0.86 26.06
N PHE A 91 -2.49 -0.84 24.74
CA PHE A 91 -3.52 -1.60 24.02
C PHE A 91 -2.88 -2.47 22.94
N ARG A 92 -3.09 -3.79 23.02
CA ARG A 92 -2.68 -4.70 21.95
C ARG A 92 -3.63 -4.60 20.77
N PHE A 93 -3.09 -4.73 19.57
CA PHE A 93 -3.89 -4.78 18.34
C PHE A 93 -3.38 -5.86 17.39
N ALA A 94 -4.27 -6.23 16.46
CA ALA A 94 -3.99 -7.03 15.29
C ALA A 94 -4.73 -6.41 14.11
N ALA A 95 -4.00 -5.95 13.09
CA ALA A 95 -4.55 -5.29 11.91
C ALA A 95 -4.21 -6.10 10.65
N ARG A 96 -5.23 -6.54 9.92
CA ARG A 96 -5.04 -7.31 8.69
C ARG A 96 -4.82 -6.37 7.51
N ALA A 97 -3.68 -6.51 6.83
CA ALA A 97 -3.39 -5.80 5.59
C ALA A 97 -4.34 -6.30 4.49
N PRO A 98 -5.06 -5.43 3.76
CA PRO A 98 -5.86 -5.85 2.61
C PRO A 98 -5.03 -6.62 1.56
N MET A 99 -5.67 -7.49 0.78
CA MET A 99 -4.97 -8.24 -0.27
C MET A 99 -4.36 -7.33 -1.35
N GLU A 100 -4.93 -6.15 -1.56
CA GLU A 100 -4.44 -5.12 -2.49
C GLU A 100 -3.34 -4.21 -1.90
N THR A 101 -2.80 -4.53 -0.72
CA THR A 101 -1.73 -3.72 -0.09
C THR A 101 -0.51 -3.66 -1.02
N PRO A 102 0.03 -2.46 -1.34
CA PRO A 102 1.21 -2.33 -2.20
C PRO A 102 2.41 -3.07 -1.63
N ILE A 103 3.18 -3.73 -2.47
CA ILE A 103 4.40 -4.42 -2.05
C ILE A 103 5.56 -3.43 -2.02
N THR A 104 6.37 -3.48 -0.97
CA THR A 104 7.61 -2.69 -0.86
C THR A 104 8.86 -3.55 -0.98
N PHE A 105 8.71 -4.87 -0.99
CA PHE A 105 9.81 -5.82 -1.15
C PHE A 105 9.51 -6.91 -2.18
N TYR A 106 10.45 -7.10 -3.11
CA TYR A 106 10.49 -8.22 -4.04
C TYR A 106 11.89 -8.83 -4.06
N ASN A 107 11.95 -10.17 -4.05
CA ASN A 107 13.20 -10.95 -4.02
C ASN A 107 14.23 -10.49 -2.95
N GLY A 108 13.73 -10.18 -1.75
CA GLY A 108 14.56 -9.68 -0.63
C GLY A 108 15.13 -8.28 -0.81
N ARG A 109 14.66 -7.51 -1.81
CA ARG A 109 15.10 -6.15 -2.10
C ARG A 109 13.94 -5.18 -2.01
N HIS A 110 14.23 -3.97 -1.57
CA HIS A 110 13.26 -2.88 -1.54
C HIS A 110 12.90 -2.46 -2.97
N LEU A 111 11.60 -2.27 -3.25
CA LEU A 111 11.08 -1.71 -4.49
C LEU A 111 11.14 -0.17 -4.42
N PRO A 112 11.94 0.51 -5.27
CA PRO A 112 12.02 1.96 -5.23
C PRO A 112 10.68 2.61 -5.58
N GLY A 113 10.26 3.65 -4.85
CA GLY A 113 9.09 4.47 -5.18
C GLY A 113 7.82 4.18 -4.36
N THR A 114 7.70 2.99 -3.78
CA THR A 114 6.55 2.64 -2.93
C THR A 114 6.91 2.64 -1.45
N VAL A 115 6.01 3.17 -0.61
CA VAL A 115 6.11 3.12 0.85
C VAL A 115 4.77 2.69 1.44
N VAL A 116 4.82 1.87 2.50
CA VAL A 116 3.64 1.55 3.31
C VAL A 116 4.01 1.74 4.78
N SER A 117 3.11 2.37 5.53
CA SER A 117 3.24 2.59 6.96
C SER A 117 1.99 2.15 7.69
N LEU A 118 2.12 1.81 8.98
CA LEU A 118 1.00 1.74 9.90
C LEU A 118 0.90 3.09 10.62
N ARG A 119 -0.29 3.68 10.64
CA ARG A 119 -0.59 4.91 11.37
C ARG A 119 -1.55 4.63 12.51
N THR A 120 -1.15 5.01 13.72
CA THR A 120 -2.04 5.04 14.88
C THR A 120 -2.72 6.40 14.96
N ILE A 121 -4.02 6.40 15.23
CA ILE A 121 -4.85 7.61 15.39
C ILE A 121 -5.57 7.53 16.74
N VAL A 122 -5.49 8.61 17.49
CA VAL A 122 -6.17 8.79 18.76
C VAL A 122 -7.09 9.99 18.63
N GLU A 123 -8.38 9.71 18.47
CA GLU A 123 -9.41 10.73 18.33
C GLU A 123 -9.74 11.31 19.70
N ILE A 124 -9.50 12.62 19.89
CA ILE A 124 -9.66 13.27 21.18
C ILE A 124 -10.82 14.26 21.13
N HIS A 125 -11.81 14.09 22.02
CA HIS A 125 -13.00 14.93 21.99
C HIS A 125 -12.67 16.41 22.27
N GLY A 126 -12.94 17.27 21.27
CA GLY A 126 -12.74 18.71 21.37
C GLY A 126 -11.28 19.15 21.40
N ALA A 127 -10.35 18.31 20.91
CA ALA A 127 -8.93 18.59 20.84
C ALA A 127 -8.34 18.09 19.51
N VAL A 128 -7.11 18.51 19.21
CA VAL A 128 -6.32 17.95 18.11
C VAL A 128 -6.01 16.48 18.41
N ASP A 129 -6.21 15.62 17.42
CA ASP A 129 -5.90 14.20 17.50
C ASP A 129 -4.39 13.96 17.65
N ALA A 130 -4.03 12.89 18.37
CA ALA A 130 -2.65 12.43 18.42
C ALA A 130 -2.46 11.31 17.39
N ALA A 131 -1.30 11.28 16.74
CA ALA A 131 -0.98 10.26 15.75
C ALA A 131 0.48 9.85 15.85
N ASP A 132 0.74 8.62 15.41
CA ASP A 132 2.07 8.03 15.27
C ASP A 132 2.11 7.23 13.96
N THR A 133 3.27 7.13 13.31
CA THR A 133 3.37 6.49 11.99
C THR A 133 4.69 5.73 11.84
N ASP A 134 4.57 4.43 11.64
CA ASP A 134 5.67 3.49 11.57
C ASP A 134 5.76 2.86 10.17
N PRO A 135 6.89 2.95 9.47
CA PRO A 135 7.05 2.27 8.19
C PRO A 135 7.04 0.75 8.38
N ILE A 136 6.41 0.03 7.45
CA ILE A 136 6.39 -1.43 7.44
C ILE A 136 6.87 -1.98 6.10
N GLY A 137 7.55 -3.13 6.14
CA GLY A 137 7.86 -3.90 4.93
C GLY A 137 6.64 -4.69 4.47
N VAL A 138 6.33 -4.63 3.18
CA VAL A 138 5.30 -5.48 2.56
C VAL A 138 5.96 -6.36 1.52
N GLY A 139 6.13 -7.64 1.84
CA GLY A 139 6.71 -8.62 0.93
C GLY A 139 5.73 -9.04 -0.16
N ALA A 140 6.23 -9.25 -1.37
CA ALA A 140 5.45 -9.81 -2.47
C ALA A 140 4.82 -11.16 -2.11
N LEU A 141 3.60 -11.39 -2.61
CA LEU A 141 2.94 -12.69 -2.57
C LEU A 141 3.72 -13.73 -3.40
N PRO A 142 3.59 -15.03 -3.11
CA PRO A 142 4.21 -16.08 -3.93
C PRO A 142 3.90 -15.96 -5.43
N ALA A 143 2.65 -15.66 -5.80
CA ALA A 143 2.25 -15.46 -7.19
C ALA A 143 2.92 -14.23 -7.84
N GLN A 144 3.02 -13.13 -7.11
CA GLN A 144 3.72 -11.92 -7.57
C GLN A 144 5.21 -12.22 -7.80
N HIS A 145 5.87 -12.97 -6.88
CA HIS A 145 7.24 -13.38 -7.07
C HIS A 145 7.46 -14.18 -8.36
N VAL A 146 6.57 -15.15 -8.64
CA VAL A 146 6.65 -16.00 -9.83
C VAL A 146 6.53 -15.18 -11.11
N LEU A 147 5.58 -14.24 -11.14
CA LEU A 147 5.33 -13.42 -12.32
C LEU A 147 6.39 -12.35 -12.55
N LEU A 148 6.81 -11.63 -11.51
CA LEU A 148 7.89 -10.66 -11.63
C LEU A 148 9.19 -11.34 -12.10
N ALA A 149 9.49 -12.54 -11.56
CA ALA A 149 10.63 -13.32 -12.02
C ALA A 149 10.46 -13.80 -13.48
N ALA A 150 9.22 -14.06 -13.93
CA ALA A 150 8.95 -14.40 -15.33
C ALA A 150 9.19 -13.20 -16.25
N VAL A 151 8.75 -12.00 -15.86
CA VAL A 151 9.03 -10.75 -16.58
C VAL A 151 10.54 -10.51 -16.69
N GLU A 152 11.29 -10.67 -15.60
CA GLU A 152 12.75 -10.54 -15.61
C GLU A 152 13.43 -11.57 -16.55
N ARG A 153 12.94 -12.82 -16.60
CA ARG A 153 13.43 -13.84 -17.54
C ARG A 153 13.19 -13.49 -19.01
N LEU A 154 12.18 -12.68 -19.29
CA LEU A 154 11.92 -12.14 -20.63
C LEU A 154 12.83 -10.94 -20.98
N GLY A 155 13.80 -10.62 -20.11
CA GLY A 155 14.81 -9.60 -20.33
C GLY A 155 14.39 -8.18 -19.97
N PHE A 156 13.24 -8.02 -19.31
CA PHE A 156 12.81 -6.74 -18.74
C PHE A 156 13.53 -6.50 -17.42
N HIS A 157 13.90 -5.24 -17.15
CA HIS A 157 14.66 -4.88 -15.96
C HIS A 157 13.81 -4.03 -15.04
N LEU A 158 13.58 -4.51 -13.81
CA LEU A 158 12.84 -3.77 -12.79
C LEU A 158 13.46 -2.38 -12.57
N ARG A 159 12.62 -1.34 -12.60
CA ARG A 159 13.03 0.06 -12.50
C ARG A 159 12.52 0.70 -11.22
N SER A 160 11.20 0.73 -11.04
CA SER A 160 10.49 1.41 -9.96
C SER A 160 9.19 0.68 -9.64
N ALA A 161 8.51 1.13 -8.60
CA ALA A 161 7.11 0.88 -8.39
C ALA A 161 6.48 2.11 -7.72
N ASP A 162 5.29 2.46 -8.15
CA ASP A 162 4.53 3.63 -7.73
C ASP A 162 3.08 3.20 -7.46
N VAL A 163 2.35 4.08 -6.78
CA VAL A 163 0.95 3.83 -6.44
C VAL A 163 0.14 4.91 -7.09
N GLU A 164 -0.84 4.53 -7.88
CA GLU A 164 -1.67 5.43 -8.66
C GLU A 164 -3.07 5.52 -8.07
N SER A 165 -3.57 6.75 -7.88
CA SER A 165 -4.95 6.98 -7.45
C SER A 165 -5.90 6.66 -8.59
N GLY A 166 -6.71 5.60 -8.46
CA GLY A 166 -7.64 5.23 -9.51
C GLY A 166 -8.18 3.82 -9.41
N ARG A 167 -8.79 3.38 -10.51
CA ARG A 167 -9.39 2.05 -10.66
C ARG A 167 -8.91 1.40 -11.95
N VAL A 168 -8.46 0.17 -11.87
CA VAL A 168 -8.16 -0.70 -12.99
C VAL A 168 -9.45 -1.38 -13.43
N HIS A 169 -9.89 -1.08 -14.66
CA HIS A 169 -11.15 -1.60 -15.19
C HIS A 169 -11.16 -3.13 -15.28
N ASN A 170 -12.34 -3.74 -15.09
CA ASN A 170 -12.56 -5.19 -15.16
C ASN A 170 -11.71 -6.03 -14.19
N THR A 171 -11.33 -5.47 -13.05
CA THR A 171 -10.65 -6.17 -11.96
C THR A 171 -11.52 -6.19 -10.69
N PRO A 172 -11.24 -7.08 -9.72
CA PRO A 172 -11.97 -7.11 -8.44
C PRO A 172 -11.49 -6.03 -7.46
N GLN A 173 -10.77 -5.01 -7.91
CA GLN A 173 -10.16 -3.99 -7.06
C GLN A 173 -11.20 -3.32 -6.16
N THR A 174 -10.87 -3.15 -4.88
CA THR A 174 -11.71 -2.51 -3.88
C THR A 174 -11.10 -1.22 -3.34
N LEU A 175 -9.77 -1.11 -3.31
CA LEU A 175 -9.09 0.10 -2.86
C LEU A 175 -9.15 1.22 -3.93
N PRO A 176 -9.04 2.51 -3.53
CA PRO A 176 -9.12 3.64 -4.45
C PRO A 176 -7.78 3.96 -5.14
N PHE A 177 -6.86 2.99 -5.15
CA PHE A 177 -5.55 3.09 -5.78
C PHE A 177 -5.08 1.69 -6.19
N TYR A 178 -4.07 1.62 -7.05
CA TYR A 178 -3.38 0.39 -7.45
C TYR A 178 -1.88 0.64 -7.53
N GLN A 179 -1.08 -0.43 -7.51
CA GLN A 179 0.37 -0.33 -7.64
C GLN A 179 0.79 -0.72 -9.05
N GLU A 180 1.58 0.13 -9.70
CA GLU A 180 2.30 -0.18 -10.93
C GLU A 180 3.73 -0.60 -10.59
N ILE A 181 4.18 -1.71 -11.16
CA ILE A 181 5.58 -2.12 -11.07
C ILE A 181 6.20 -1.94 -12.45
N GLU A 182 7.13 -0.99 -12.54
CA GLU A 182 7.72 -0.55 -13.79
C GLU A 182 8.98 -1.34 -14.14
N PHE A 183 9.05 -1.76 -15.39
CA PHE A 183 10.22 -2.37 -15.98
C PHE A 183 10.69 -1.58 -17.19
N ALA A 184 12.00 -1.34 -17.27
CA ALA A 184 12.64 -0.84 -18.48
C ALA A 184 12.53 -1.88 -19.61
N GLY A 185 12.55 -1.40 -20.86
CA GLY A 185 12.44 -2.22 -22.06
C GLY A 185 13.45 -3.37 -22.15
N SER A 186 13.08 -4.38 -22.94
CA SER A 186 13.85 -5.62 -23.12
C SER A 186 14.45 -5.69 -24.52
N PRO A 187 15.73 -6.12 -24.68
CA PRO A 187 16.32 -6.39 -26.00
C PRO A 187 15.56 -7.43 -26.83
N HIS A 188 14.81 -8.33 -26.17
CA HIS A 188 13.99 -9.34 -26.83
C HIS A 188 12.68 -8.77 -27.41
N TYR A 189 12.28 -7.58 -26.96
CA TYR A 189 11.05 -6.90 -27.36
C TYR A 189 11.36 -5.46 -27.76
N PRO A 190 12.10 -5.22 -28.86
CA PRO A 190 12.64 -3.90 -29.20
C PRO A 190 11.58 -2.84 -29.54
N ARG A 191 10.31 -3.24 -29.67
CA ARG A 191 9.18 -2.33 -29.88
C ARG A 191 8.57 -1.84 -28.57
N LEU A 192 8.87 -2.49 -27.43
CA LEU A 192 8.33 -2.15 -26.12
C LEU A 192 9.42 -1.43 -25.31
N ASN A 193 9.21 -0.14 -25.05
CA ASN A 193 10.20 0.71 -24.38
C ASN A 193 10.12 0.60 -22.85
N GLN A 194 8.93 0.29 -22.34
CA GLN A 194 8.61 0.11 -20.92
C GLN A 194 7.49 -0.92 -20.80
N LEU A 195 7.47 -1.66 -19.69
CA LEU A 195 6.40 -2.56 -19.31
C LEU A 195 6.02 -2.27 -17.85
N GLU A 196 4.75 -2.03 -17.62
CA GLU A 196 4.16 -1.94 -16.29
C GLU A 196 3.36 -3.19 -15.98
N VAL A 197 3.41 -3.60 -14.72
CA VAL A 197 2.67 -4.74 -14.21
C VAL A 197 1.88 -4.32 -12.98
N THR A 198 0.56 -4.39 -13.09
CA THR A 198 -0.35 -4.11 -11.98
C THR A 198 -0.96 -5.40 -11.44
N PHE A 199 -0.96 -5.53 -10.12
CA PHE A 199 -1.49 -6.70 -9.40
C PHE A 199 -2.70 -6.31 -8.56
N VAL A 200 -3.86 -6.91 -8.87
CA VAL A 200 -5.07 -6.78 -8.05
C VAL A 200 -5.37 -8.13 -7.41
N ALA A 201 -4.79 -8.33 -6.22
CA ALA A 201 -4.86 -9.59 -5.49
C ALA A 201 -6.16 -9.72 -4.68
N THR A 202 -6.66 -10.96 -4.62
CA THR A 202 -7.75 -11.41 -3.75
C THR A 202 -7.27 -12.60 -2.93
N GLU A 203 -8.13 -13.15 -2.08
CA GLU A 203 -7.82 -14.34 -1.26
C GLU A 203 -7.51 -15.60 -2.09
N THR A 204 -8.10 -15.73 -3.28
CA THR A 204 -8.05 -16.97 -4.07
C THR A 204 -7.27 -16.83 -5.38
N GLY A 205 -6.97 -15.61 -5.80
CA GLY A 205 -6.25 -15.36 -7.03
C GLY A 205 -5.97 -13.88 -7.23
N MET A 206 -5.50 -13.52 -8.41
CA MET A 206 -5.07 -12.16 -8.70
C MET A 206 -5.32 -11.81 -10.16
N SER A 207 -5.89 -10.64 -10.41
CA SER A 207 -5.81 -10.04 -11.75
C SER A 207 -4.43 -9.46 -11.94
N VAL A 208 -3.83 -9.76 -13.09
CA VAL A 208 -2.55 -9.22 -13.54
C VAL A 208 -2.83 -8.41 -14.79
N VAL A 209 -2.48 -7.15 -14.76
CA VAL A 209 -2.64 -6.25 -15.90
C VAL A 209 -1.25 -5.87 -16.39
N LEU A 210 -1.06 -5.98 -17.70
CA LEU A 210 0.16 -5.65 -18.41
C LEU A 210 -0.10 -4.45 -19.29
N GLU A 211 0.76 -3.45 -19.17
CA GLU A 211 0.68 -2.20 -19.91
C GLU A 211 2.04 -1.92 -20.54
N ALA A 212 2.07 -1.57 -21.82
CA ALA A 212 3.30 -1.32 -22.55
C ALA A 212 3.26 0.07 -23.20
N ASP A 213 4.42 0.73 -23.22
CA ASP A 213 4.66 2.03 -23.86
C ASP A 213 3.92 3.24 -23.24
N LYS A 214 3.63 3.24 -21.93
CA LYS A 214 3.27 4.47 -21.19
C LYS A 214 4.49 5.40 -21.20
N ARG A 215 4.47 6.43 -22.06
CA ARG A 215 5.38 7.56 -21.87
C ARG A 215 4.85 8.33 -20.67
N GLY A 216 5.61 8.30 -19.57
CA GLY A 216 5.26 8.96 -18.31
C GLY A 216 4.65 10.35 -18.49
N GLY A 217 3.56 10.54 -17.75
CA GLY A 217 2.77 11.76 -17.69
C GLY A 217 1.82 11.93 -18.88
N TRP A 218 0.63 12.40 -18.55
CA TRP A 218 -0.47 12.77 -19.43
C TRP A 218 -1.30 11.59 -19.94
N ILE A 219 -2.56 11.56 -19.48
CA ILE A 219 -3.72 10.97 -20.16
C ILE A 219 -3.49 11.03 -21.67
N SER A 220 -3.08 9.90 -22.25
CA SER A 220 -3.22 9.68 -23.67
C SER A 220 -4.36 8.70 -23.82
N GLU A 221 -5.55 9.23 -24.14
CA GLU A 221 -6.57 8.45 -24.83
C GLU A 221 -5.94 8.00 -26.17
N GLY A 222 -5.17 6.91 -26.15
CA GLY A 222 -4.14 6.72 -27.17
C GLY A 222 -3.48 5.35 -27.19
N ARG A 223 -4.29 4.28 -27.18
CA ARG A 223 -3.88 2.86 -27.33
C ARG A 223 -2.92 2.35 -26.26
N ASP A 224 -3.31 2.48 -25.01
CA ASP A 224 -2.81 1.59 -23.97
C ASP A 224 -3.23 0.17 -24.36
N VAL A 225 -2.25 -0.68 -24.71
CA VAL A 225 -2.56 -2.07 -24.98
C VAL A 225 -2.59 -2.81 -23.64
N PHE A 226 -3.73 -2.73 -22.97
CA PHE A 226 -4.00 -3.50 -21.77
C PHE A 226 -4.21 -4.97 -22.17
N ASP A 227 -3.40 -5.87 -21.63
CA ASP A 227 -3.79 -7.29 -21.53
C ASP A 227 -3.93 -7.66 -20.06
N ALA A 228 -5.04 -8.32 -19.73
CA ALA A 228 -5.33 -8.75 -18.38
C ALA A 228 -5.45 -10.28 -18.34
N LEU A 229 -4.94 -10.87 -17.27
CA LEU A 229 -5.14 -12.28 -16.98
C LEU A 229 -5.51 -12.52 -15.53
N TRP A 230 -6.28 -13.56 -15.30
CA TRP A 230 -6.54 -14.07 -13.96
C TRP A 230 -5.55 -15.17 -13.62
N VAL A 231 -4.92 -15.05 -12.45
CA VAL A 231 -4.04 -16.06 -11.87
C VAL A 231 -4.74 -16.71 -10.69
N ASP A 232 -5.08 -17.98 -10.85
CA ASP A 232 -5.55 -18.82 -9.75
C ASP A 232 -4.35 -19.31 -8.94
N TYR A 233 -4.30 -18.98 -7.65
CA TYR A 233 -3.19 -19.38 -6.79
C TYR A 233 -3.02 -20.90 -6.69
N GLN A 234 -4.10 -21.67 -6.85
CA GLN A 234 -4.04 -23.14 -6.83
C GLN A 234 -3.42 -23.73 -8.11
N ARG A 235 -3.32 -22.94 -9.17
CA ARG A 235 -2.76 -23.34 -10.47
C ARG A 235 -1.45 -22.63 -10.78
N LEU A 236 -0.85 -21.98 -9.79
CA LEU A 236 0.39 -21.24 -9.98
C LEU A 236 1.54 -22.17 -10.37
N GLU A 237 1.58 -23.37 -9.77
CA GLU A 237 2.57 -24.40 -10.10
C GLU A 237 2.22 -25.11 -11.41
N GLY A 238 3.25 -25.43 -12.21
CA GLY A 238 3.08 -26.18 -13.46
C GLY A 238 2.70 -25.35 -14.68
N VAL A 239 2.54 -24.04 -14.54
CA VAL A 239 2.34 -23.11 -15.66
C VAL A 239 3.70 -22.50 -16.07
N ASP A 240 4.00 -22.53 -17.38
CA ASP A 240 5.11 -21.76 -17.93
C ASP A 240 4.72 -20.28 -18.03
N TRP A 241 4.85 -19.57 -16.91
CA TRP A 241 4.51 -18.15 -16.84
C TRP A 241 5.37 -17.29 -17.76
N ALA A 242 6.62 -17.67 -18.07
CA ALA A 242 7.42 -16.92 -19.03
C ALA A 242 6.88 -17.09 -20.45
N GLY A 243 6.50 -18.32 -20.84
CA GLY A 243 5.82 -18.59 -22.10
C GLY A 243 4.46 -17.89 -22.22
N GLU A 244 3.64 -17.93 -21.16
CA GLU A 244 2.34 -17.25 -21.13
C GLU A 244 2.51 -15.73 -21.31
N LEU A 245 3.40 -15.09 -20.55
CA LEU A 245 3.67 -13.67 -20.68
C LEU A 245 4.28 -13.34 -22.06
N HIS A 246 5.16 -14.18 -22.59
CA HIS A 246 5.70 -14.01 -23.94
C HIS A 246 4.60 -13.96 -25.00
N HIS A 247 3.66 -14.91 -24.98
CA HIS A 247 2.55 -14.93 -25.94
C HIS A 247 1.67 -13.69 -25.85
N ARG A 248 1.48 -13.15 -24.65
CA ARG A 248 0.73 -11.91 -24.43
C ARG A 248 1.47 -10.70 -24.98
N LEU A 249 2.72 -10.52 -24.58
CA LEU A 249 3.57 -9.42 -25.05
C LEU A 249 3.78 -9.44 -26.57
N ALA A 250 3.86 -10.63 -27.19
CA ALA A 250 3.95 -10.75 -28.64
C ALA A 250 2.72 -10.21 -29.37
N ARG A 251 1.53 -10.26 -28.75
CA ARG A 251 0.31 -9.62 -29.30
C ARG A 251 0.32 -8.10 -29.13
N LEU A 252 0.96 -7.59 -28.07
CA LEU A 252 1.11 -6.15 -27.84
C LEU A 252 2.13 -5.53 -28.80
N ALA A 253 3.21 -6.25 -29.11
CA ALA A 253 4.29 -5.79 -29.97
C ALA A 253 4.03 -5.93 -31.48
N GLY A 254 2.99 -6.68 -31.87
CA GLY A 254 2.65 -7.02 -33.26
C GLY A 254 2.02 -5.87 -34.01
#